data_AF-A0A2E6LW31-F1
#
_entry.id   AF-A0A2E6LW31-F1
#
_cell.length_a   1.000
_cell.length_b   1.000
_cell.length_c   1.000
_cell.angle_alpha   90.00
_cell.angle_beta   90.00
_cell.angle_gamma   90.00
#
_symmetry.space_group_name_H-M   'P 1'
#
loop_
_entity.id
_entity.type
_entity.pdbx_description
1 polymer ?
#
loop_
_entity_poly.entity_id
_entity_poly.type
_entity_poly.pdbx_seq_one_letter_code
_entity_poly.pdbx_strand_id
1 'polypeptide(L)'
;MSHDSEDKDLCLEKETQEIKRGFWLSSFLIAVMLFNPLIAVSYITIYKELIDVMPQLTQVTAYALGFFGFANFILAIGMWNWKKWAVYGFYVSVICTFILNLMIGLGIANSIASLFSALIAYVLTKESWAKFK
;
A
#
# COMPACT_ATOMS: atom_id res chain seq x y z
N MET A 1 -47.49 13.35 13.53
CA MET A 1 -46.43 12.90 14.46
C MET A 1 -45.73 11.61 13.99
N SER A 2 -46.33 10.79 13.10
CA SER A 2 -45.63 9.62 12.52
C SER A 2 -44.76 9.93 11.29
N HIS A 3 -45.02 11.02 10.58
CA HIS A 3 -44.26 11.39 9.37
C HIS A 3 -42.83 11.90 9.69
N ASP A 4 -42.60 12.45 10.89
CA ASP A 4 -41.30 12.97 11.35
C ASP A 4 -40.40 11.85 11.91
N SER A 5 -40.96 10.71 12.31
CA SER A 5 -40.15 9.53 12.71
C SER A 5 -39.65 8.77 11.49
N GLU A 6 -40.47 8.58 10.47
CA GLU A 6 -40.05 7.91 9.23
C GLU A 6 -38.95 8.68 8.50
N ASP A 7 -39.00 10.02 8.45
CA ASP A 7 -37.94 10.83 7.82
C ASP A 7 -36.62 10.80 8.62
N LYS A 8 -36.70 10.70 9.95
CA LYS A 8 -35.52 10.54 10.82
C LYS A 8 -34.91 9.16 10.66
N ASP A 9 -35.73 8.12 10.57
CA ASP A 9 -35.29 6.75 10.31
C ASP A 9 -34.69 6.62 8.89
N LEU A 10 -35.28 7.28 7.89
CA LEU A 10 -34.73 7.35 6.54
C LEU A 10 -33.41 8.12 6.48
N CYS A 11 -33.28 9.22 7.22
CA CYS A 11 -32.03 9.98 7.35
C CYS A 11 -30.95 9.19 8.09
N LEU A 12 -31.30 8.47 9.16
CA LEU A 12 -30.38 7.61 9.92
C LEU A 12 -29.93 6.39 9.10
N GLU A 13 -30.82 5.79 8.30
CA GLU A 13 -30.48 4.69 7.40
C GLU A 13 -29.57 5.14 6.25
N LYS A 14 -29.72 6.39 5.80
CA LYS A 14 -28.87 6.99 4.75
C LYS A 14 -27.50 7.41 5.25
N GLU A 15 -27.35 7.80 6.52
CA GLU A 15 -26.05 8.08 7.15
C GLU A 15 -25.27 6.81 7.52
N THR A 16 -25.97 5.70 7.77
CA THR A 16 -25.36 4.41 8.16
C THR A 16 -25.19 3.46 6.96
N GLN A 17 -25.09 3.97 5.73
CA GLN A 17 -24.47 3.22 4.65
C GLN A 17 -22.96 3.20 4.91
N GLU A 18 -22.53 2.47 5.94
CA GLU A 18 -21.12 2.17 6.17
C GLU A 18 -20.54 1.74 4.83
N ILE A 19 -19.54 2.48 4.34
CA ILE A 19 -18.85 2.13 3.11
C ILE A 19 -18.18 0.77 3.37
N LYS A 20 -18.90 -0.33 3.10
CA LYS A 20 -18.39 -1.68 3.32
C LYS A 20 -17.15 -1.83 2.46
N ARG A 21 -16.00 -1.89 3.12
CA ARG A 21 -14.71 -2.19 2.49
C ARG A 21 -14.58 -3.71 2.43
N GLY A 22 -14.17 -4.23 1.28
CA GLY A 22 -13.93 -5.66 1.15
C GLY A 22 -12.91 -6.16 2.16
N PHE A 23 -13.13 -7.36 2.70
CA PHE A 23 -12.20 -8.03 3.61
C PHE A 23 -10.78 -8.10 3.02
N TRP A 24 -10.68 -8.50 1.75
CA TRP A 24 -9.42 -8.61 1.02
C TRP A 24 -8.67 -7.27 0.90
N LEU A 25 -9.36 -6.18 0.55
CA LEU A 25 -8.74 -4.87 0.46
C LEU A 25 -8.24 -4.40 1.83
N SER A 26 -9.03 -4.61 2.89
CA SER A 26 -8.63 -4.24 4.25
C SER A 26 -7.39 -5.03 4.70
N SER A 27 -7.38 -6.35 4.48
CA SER A 27 -6.27 -7.22 4.83
C SER A 27 -4.98 -6.83 4.08
N PHE A 28 -5.10 -6.60 2.77
CA PHE A 28 -3.98 -6.13 1.95
C PHE A 28 -3.41 -4.81 2.47
N LEU A 29 -4.25 -3.81 2.76
CA LEU A 29 -3.79 -2.51 3.25
C LEU A 29 -3.13 -2.62 4.63
N ILE A 30 -3.66 -3.43 5.53
CA ILE A 30 -3.04 -3.69 6.84
C ILE A 30 -1.67 -4.34 6.66
N ALA A 31 -1.56 -5.34 5.78
CA ALA A 31 -0.28 -5.97 5.48
C ALA A 31 0.73 -4.93 4.95
N VAL A 32 0.33 -4.10 3.98
CA VAL A 32 1.18 -3.01 3.45
C VAL A 32 1.56 -2.02 4.56
N MET A 33 0.66 -1.71 5.49
CA MET A 33 0.92 -0.81 6.60
C MET A 33 1.88 -1.39 7.65
N LEU A 34 1.91 -2.70 7.85
CA LEU A 34 2.78 -3.34 8.85
C LEU A 34 4.14 -3.70 8.25
N PHE A 35 4.15 -4.37 7.10
CA PHE A 35 5.37 -4.90 6.52
C PHE A 35 6.26 -3.82 5.91
N ASN A 36 5.71 -2.77 5.28
CA ASN A 36 6.57 -1.77 4.66
C ASN A 36 7.40 -0.93 5.65
N PRO A 37 6.84 -0.41 6.76
CA PRO A 37 7.66 0.25 7.79
C PRO A 37 8.67 -0.70 8.43
N LEU A 38 8.28 -1.96 8.67
CA LEU A 38 9.19 -2.96 9.25
C LEU A 38 10.39 -3.19 8.33
N ILE A 39 10.14 -3.45 7.04
CA ILE A 39 11.18 -3.64 6.04
C ILE A 39 12.01 -2.36 5.86
N ALA A 40 11.38 -1.18 5.89
CA ALA A 40 12.06 0.10 5.77
C ALA A 40 13.07 0.33 6.90
N VAL A 41 12.65 0.07 8.14
CA VAL A 41 13.53 0.16 9.30
C VAL A 41 14.71 -0.81 9.14
N SER A 42 14.45 -2.07 8.75
CA SER A 42 15.52 -3.04 8.51
C SER A 42 16.55 -2.55 7.47
N TYR A 43 16.10 -1.98 6.36
CA TYR A 43 17.02 -1.44 5.35
C TYR A 43 17.85 -0.25 5.85
N ILE A 44 17.40 0.50 6.85
CA ILE A 44 18.13 1.66 7.37
C ILE A 44 19.05 1.28 8.52
N THR A 45 18.60 0.40 9.43
CA THR A 45 19.30 0.10 10.68
C THR A 45 20.35 -0.99 10.54
N ILE A 46 20.06 -2.03 9.75
CA ILE A 46 20.92 -3.21 9.59
C ILE A 46 21.45 -3.35 8.16
N TYR A 47 21.63 -2.23 7.45
CA TYR A 47 22.07 -2.26 6.06
C TYR A 47 23.46 -2.86 5.88
N LYS A 48 24.34 -2.72 6.88
CA LYS A 48 25.73 -3.23 6.81
C LYS A 48 25.74 -4.75 6.84
N GLU A 49 24.89 -5.34 7.67
CA GLU A 49 24.66 -6.77 7.76
C GLU A 49 23.99 -7.31 6.48
N LEU A 50 23.12 -6.50 5.86
CA LEU A 50 22.48 -6.85 4.59
C LEU A 50 23.46 -6.86 3.40
N ILE A 51 24.59 -6.14 3.45
CA ILE A 51 25.59 -6.14 2.38
C ILE A 51 26.24 -7.53 2.22
N ASP A 52 26.41 -8.27 3.31
CA ASP A 52 27.01 -9.61 3.27
C ASP A 52 26.16 -10.62 2.49
N VAL A 53 24.83 -10.43 2.50
CA VAL A 53 23.86 -11.25 1.75
C VAL A 53 23.44 -10.63 0.42
N MET A 54 23.54 -9.31 0.28
CA MET A 54 23.20 -8.55 -0.92
C MET A 54 24.39 -7.66 -1.32
N PRO A 55 25.42 -8.20 -2.01
CA PRO A 55 26.68 -7.48 -2.25
C PRO A 55 26.54 -6.22 -3.10
N GLN A 56 25.46 -6.10 -3.88
CA GLN A 56 25.16 -4.92 -4.70
C GLN A 56 24.31 -3.88 -3.95
N LEU A 57 23.91 -4.16 -2.70
CA LEU A 57 23.23 -3.19 -1.85
C LEU A 57 24.23 -2.10 -1.48
N THR A 58 23.88 -0.86 -1.80
CA THR A 58 24.64 0.33 -1.41
C THR A 58 23.88 1.07 -0.33
N GLN A 59 24.56 1.94 0.40
CA GLN A 59 23.89 2.81 1.38
C GLN A 59 22.79 3.66 0.72
N VAL A 60 23.01 4.13 -0.50
CA VAL A 60 22.04 4.93 -1.26
C VAL A 60 20.80 4.10 -1.59
N THR A 61 20.96 2.88 -2.11
CA THR A 61 19.83 2.02 -2.47
C THR A 61 19.09 1.51 -1.24
N ALA A 62 19.79 1.24 -0.13
CA ALA A 62 19.18 0.88 1.15
C ALA A 62 18.30 2.01 1.71
N TYR A 63 18.80 3.25 1.72
CA TYR A 63 18.01 4.41 2.16
C TYR A 63 16.86 4.72 1.20
N ALA A 64 17.04 4.53 -0.11
CA ALA A 64 15.96 4.67 -1.08
C ALA A 64 14.85 3.65 -0.82
N LEU A 65 15.19 2.37 -0.58
CA LEU A 65 14.22 1.33 -0.22
C LEU A 65 13.51 1.64 1.12
N GLY A 66 14.25 2.14 2.11
CA GLY A 66 13.69 2.63 3.36
C GLY A 66 12.66 3.75 3.14
N PHE A 67 13.02 4.75 2.34
CA PHE A 67 12.11 5.84 1.96
C PHE A 67 10.86 5.32 1.26
N PHE A 68 10.99 4.42 0.28
CA PHE A 68 9.83 3.83 -0.41
C PHE A 68 8.95 2.99 0.51
N GLY A 69 9.51 2.32 1.51
CA GLY A 69 8.72 1.61 2.51
C GLY A 69 7.85 2.54 3.36
N PHE A 70 8.40 3.67 3.84
CA PHE A 70 7.60 4.69 4.53
C PHE A 70 6.60 5.38 3.59
N ALA A 71 6.98 5.66 2.35
CA ALA A 71 6.06 6.20 1.35
C ALA A 71 4.89 5.23 1.12
N ASN A 72 5.15 3.93 1.02
CA ASN A 72 4.12 2.90 0.87
C ASN A 72 3.17 2.83 2.07
N PHE A 73 3.65 3.08 3.29
CA PHE A 73 2.79 3.20 4.46
C PHE A 73 1.82 4.38 4.34
N ILE A 74 2.32 5.55 3.94
CA ILE A 74 1.49 6.75 3.71
C ILE A 74 0.49 6.51 2.57
N LEU A 75 0.94 5.88 1.49
CA LEU A 75 0.07 5.52 0.36
C LEU A 75 -0.99 4.51 0.78
N ALA A 76 -0.67 3.54 1.63
CA ALA A 76 -1.66 2.60 2.18
C ALA A 76 -2.73 3.33 3.02
N ILE A 77 -2.34 4.33 3.82
CA ILE A 77 -3.29 5.19 4.56
C ILE A 77 -4.15 6.00 3.59
N GLY A 78 -3.55 6.55 2.54
CA GLY A 78 -4.28 7.24 1.49
C GLY A 78 -5.30 6.33 0.79
N MET A 79 -4.92 5.09 0.46
CA MET A 79 -5.80 4.09 -0.12
C MET A 79 -6.92 3.68 0.86
N TRP A 80 -6.60 3.55 2.15
CA TRP A 80 -7.58 3.30 3.21
C TRP A 80 -8.64 4.39 3.31
N ASN A 81 -8.23 5.64 3.05
CA ASN A 81 -9.08 6.82 3.02
C ASN A 81 -9.65 7.11 1.63
N TRP A 82 -9.65 6.13 0.73
CA TRP A 82 -10.23 6.22 -0.62
C TRP A 82 -9.66 7.35 -1.48
N LYS A 83 -8.37 7.64 -1.39
CA LYS A 83 -7.72 8.70 -2.19
C LYS A 83 -7.13 8.15 -3.48
N LYS A 84 -7.53 8.69 -4.64
CA LYS A 84 -7.01 8.23 -5.95
C LYS A 84 -5.50 8.42 -6.10
N TRP A 85 -5.00 9.57 -5.64
CA TRP A 85 -3.55 9.88 -5.70
C TRP A 85 -2.70 8.81 -5.01
N ALA A 86 -3.24 8.16 -3.98
CA ALA A 86 -2.55 7.10 -3.26
C ALA A 86 -2.43 5.81 -4.08
N VAL A 87 -3.44 5.49 -4.90
CA VAL A 87 -3.38 4.33 -5.82
C VAL A 87 -2.35 4.58 -6.91
N TYR A 88 -2.34 5.77 -7.53
CA TYR A 88 -1.34 6.13 -8.53
C TYR A 88 0.07 6.17 -7.93
N GLY A 89 0.23 6.75 -6.73
CA GLY A 89 1.50 6.76 -6.02
C GLY A 89 2.00 5.36 -5.68
N PHE A 90 1.09 4.43 -5.33
CA PHE A 90 1.45 3.03 -5.10
C PHE A 90 2.01 2.37 -6.37
N TYR A 91 1.39 2.59 -7.54
CA TYR A 91 1.93 2.06 -8.80
C TYR A 91 3.30 2.65 -9.16
N VAL A 92 3.49 3.95 -8.95
CA VAL A 92 4.80 4.58 -9.16
C VAL A 92 5.85 3.98 -8.23
N SER A 93 5.51 3.82 -6.95
CA SER A 93 6.38 3.18 -5.95
C SER A 93 6.75 1.74 -6.34
N VAL A 94 5.81 0.96 -6.87
CA VAL A 94 6.08 -0.39 -7.38
C VAL A 94 7.09 -0.37 -8.53
N ILE A 95 6.96 0.54 -9.49
CA ILE A 95 7.91 0.66 -10.61
C ILE A 95 9.30 1.05 -10.09
N CYS A 96 9.38 2.03 -9.18
CA CYS A 96 10.65 2.45 -8.61
C CYS A 96 11.32 1.33 -7.80
N THR A 97 10.58 0.64 -6.94
CA THR A 97 11.10 -0.48 -6.15
C THR A 97 11.47 -1.68 -7.01
N PHE A 98 10.75 -1.95 -8.10
CA PHE A 98 11.14 -2.95 -9.09
C PHE A 98 12.52 -2.66 -9.69
N ILE A 99 12.77 -1.41 -10.11
CA ILE A 99 14.06 -0.98 -10.64
C ILE A 99 15.16 -1.13 -9.58
N LEU A 100 14.90 -0.69 -8.34
CA LEU A 100 15.87 -0.85 -7.24
C LEU A 100 16.18 -2.32 -6.95
N ASN A 101 15.18 -3.20 -6.94
CA ASN A 101 15.38 -4.63 -6.73
C ASN A 101 16.24 -5.27 -7.81
N LEU A 102 16.09 -4.85 -9.07
CA LEU A 102 16.96 -5.28 -10.17
C LEU A 102 18.40 -4.76 -9.98
N MET A 103 18.57 -3.50 -9.55
CA MET A 103 19.89 -2.91 -9.32
C MET A 103 20.67 -3.58 -8.17
N ILE A 104 19.97 -4.10 -7.16
CA ILE A 104 20.59 -4.77 -5.99
C ILE A 104 20.85 -6.27 -6.30
N GLY A 105 20.43 -6.77 -7.45
CA GLY A 105 20.68 -8.15 -7.84
C GLY A 105 19.91 -9.18 -7.01
N LEU A 106 18.79 -8.78 -6.37
CA LEU A 106 17.90 -9.66 -5.60
C LEU A 106 17.24 -10.77 -6.45
N GLY A 107 17.53 -10.81 -7.75
CA GLY A 107 16.99 -11.77 -8.69
C GLY A 107 15.63 -11.37 -9.24
N ILE A 108 15.27 -12.03 -10.34
CA ILE A 108 14.01 -11.79 -11.07
C ILE A 108 12.80 -12.12 -10.18
N ALA A 109 12.90 -13.15 -9.34
CA ALA A 109 11.81 -13.58 -8.45
C ALA A 109 11.37 -12.49 -7.47
N ASN A 110 12.30 -11.85 -6.77
CA ASN A 110 12.00 -10.75 -5.85
C ASN A 110 11.51 -9.49 -6.59
N SER A 111 12.02 -9.27 -7.80
CA SER A 111 11.57 -8.15 -8.64
C SER A 111 10.11 -8.35 -9.08
N ILE A 112 9.73 -9.56 -9.50
CA ILE A 112 8.34 -9.91 -9.85
C ILE A 112 7.40 -9.74 -8.66
N ALA A 113 7.85 -9.96 -7.43
CA ALA A 113 7.02 -9.76 -6.24
C ALA A 113 6.50 -8.32 -6.13
N SER A 114 7.32 -7.31 -6.47
CA SER A 114 6.88 -5.91 -6.53
C SER A 114 5.75 -5.74 -7.54
N LEU A 115 5.88 -6.29 -8.74
CA LEU A 115 4.84 -6.22 -9.79
C LEU A 115 3.57 -6.97 -9.38
N PHE A 116 3.72 -8.11 -8.70
CA PHE A 116 2.59 -8.89 -8.19
C PHE A 116 1.77 -8.09 -7.17
N SER A 117 2.43 -7.28 -6.34
CA SER A 117 1.73 -6.39 -5.39
C SER A 117 0.87 -5.33 -6.11
N ALA A 118 1.33 -4.78 -7.24
CA ALA A 118 0.53 -3.89 -8.07
C ALA A 118 -0.67 -4.62 -8.70
N LEU A 119 -0.49 -5.86 -9.14
CA LEU A 119 -1.59 -6.66 -9.69
C LEU A 119 -2.69 -6.90 -8.64
N ILE A 120 -2.30 -7.25 -7.40
CA ILE A 120 -3.25 -7.39 -6.28
C ILE A 120 -3.95 -6.06 -6.01
N ALA A 121 -3.19 -4.96 -5.93
CA ALA A 121 -3.75 -3.64 -5.72
C ALA A 121 -4.78 -3.28 -6.80
N TYR A 122 -4.51 -3.59 -8.07
CA TYR A 122 -5.43 -3.37 -9.17
C TYR A 122 -6.73 -4.15 -9.01
N VAL A 123 -6.66 -5.45 -8.77
CA VAL A 123 -7.84 -6.31 -8.61
C VAL A 123 -8.70 -5.84 -7.44
N LEU A 124 -8.09 -5.51 -6.30
CA LEU A 124 -8.82 -5.13 -5.09
C LEU A 124 -9.40 -3.71 -5.17
N THR A 125 -8.70 -2.80 -5.86
CA THR A 125 -9.18 -1.42 -6.02
C THR A 125 -10.22 -1.31 -7.13
N LYS A 126 -10.19 -2.16 -8.16
CA LYS A 126 -11.16 -2.15 -9.28
C LYS A 126 -12.61 -2.23 -8.81
N GLU A 127 -12.91 -3.20 -7.94
CA GLU A 127 -14.27 -3.40 -7.38
C GLU A 127 -14.77 -2.22 -6.55
N SER A 128 -13.84 -1.41 -6.06
CA SER A 128 -14.12 -0.27 -5.17
C SER A 128 -13.75 1.07 -5.79
N TRP A 129 -13.44 1.11 -7.09
CA TRP A 129 -12.90 2.29 -7.77
C TRP A 129 -13.83 3.50 -7.70
N ALA A 130 -15.15 3.26 -7.80
CA ALA A 130 -16.18 4.30 -7.67
C ALA A 130 -16.16 5.02 -6.31
N LYS A 131 -15.59 4.40 -5.26
CA LYS A 131 -15.48 4.98 -3.92
C LYS A 131 -14.26 5.89 -3.79
N PHE A 132 -13.26 5.73 -4.65
CA PHE A 132 -12.06 6.56 -4.62
C PHE A 132 -12.39 7.98 -5.12
N LYS A 133 -11.91 8.98 -4.39
CA LYS A 133 -12.03 10.41 -4.70
C LYS A 133 -10.69 10.95 -5.19
#